data_AF-A0A077NZ20-F1
#
_entry.id   AF-A0A077NZ20-F1
#
_cell.length_a   1.000
_cell.length_b   1.000
_cell.length_c   1.000
_cell.angle_alpha   90.00
_cell.angle_beta   90.00
_cell.angle_gamma   90.00
#
_symmetry.space_group_name_H-M   'P 1'
#
loop_
_entity.id
_entity.type
_entity.pdbx_description
1 polymer ?
#
loop_
_entity_poly.entity_id
_entity_poly.type
_entity_poly.pdbx_seq_one_letter_code
_entity_poly.pdbx_strand_id
1 'polypeptide(L)'
;MLTEMTTVYRKSIALFTFVDSKAPTYLSTQDGKTAEQLAKLCHVSVDRFHRLLNYMRSLGVLLEKDDKFYLTEQCSSLSDPNSLETLHIKFELDSINWNSWTKYSTSLNEENNKSAFEINYNETFFDYLGHEQNKILKDNFDNLMSKVTNIMNEDIIKHIPLHNISSVIDVGGGHGALAKRIKESYPNIRCAVMDQYDFIKQESEGITFINGDFFSAIPSGYDAYCMKNVLHNWPDERVTDILKNCHQAMHKDSTLYVIDMIKEHSNAEAESFDLYMDVLLLGKERYQFELEALVKQAGLTITNIYKIGGSKTGGPQYVIEIKK
;
A
#
# COMPACT_ATOMS: atom_id res chain seq x y z
N MET A 1 23.99 -18.42 -4.69
CA MET A 1 23.18 -17.42 -5.40
C MET A 1 22.01 -18.03 -6.16
N LEU A 2 22.16 -18.67 -7.33
CA LEU A 2 21.00 -19.15 -8.11
C LEU A 2 20.11 -20.17 -7.38
N THR A 3 20.71 -21.15 -6.70
CA THR A 3 19.96 -22.12 -5.87
C THR A 3 19.23 -21.46 -4.69
N GLU A 4 19.77 -20.36 -4.17
CA GLU A 4 19.13 -19.61 -3.10
C GLU A 4 17.92 -18.83 -3.65
N MET A 5 18.07 -18.17 -4.81
CA MET A 5 16.97 -17.47 -5.48
C MET A 5 15.81 -18.41 -5.83
N THR A 6 16.09 -19.65 -6.25
CA THR A 6 15.03 -20.62 -6.57
C THR A 6 14.37 -21.26 -5.35
N THR A 7 14.89 -21.02 -4.13
CA THR A 7 14.35 -21.63 -2.91
C THR A 7 13.90 -20.60 -1.85
N VAL A 8 14.20 -19.32 -2.04
CA VAL A 8 13.83 -18.24 -1.11
C VAL A 8 12.33 -18.16 -0.87
N TYR A 9 11.52 -18.50 -1.88
CA TYR A 9 10.06 -18.55 -1.81
C TYR A 9 9.54 -19.43 -0.66
N ARG A 10 10.31 -20.46 -0.25
CA ARG A 10 9.98 -21.35 0.88
C ARG A 10 9.95 -20.60 2.21
N LYS A 11 10.82 -19.58 2.38
CA LYS A 11 10.83 -18.73 3.57
C LYS A 11 9.55 -17.89 3.62
N SER A 12 9.23 -17.22 2.51
CA SER A 12 8.05 -16.35 2.41
C SER A 12 6.75 -17.13 2.69
N ILE A 13 6.54 -18.25 1.99
CA ILE A 13 5.29 -19.02 2.17
C ILE A 13 5.18 -19.65 3.57
N ALA A 14 6.30 -20.03 4.19
CA ALA A 14 6.31 -20.53 5.56
C ALA A 14 5.97 -19.41 6.56
N LEU A 15 6.51 -18.21 6.37
CA LEU A 15 6.16 -17.04 7.18
C LEU A 15 4.68 -16.68 7.03
N PHE A 16 4.16 -16.64 5.81
CA PHE A 16 2.74 -16.44 5.55
C PHE A 16 1.89 -17.50 6.26
N THR A 17 2.22 -18.79 6.09
CA THR A 17 1.49 -19.89 6.74
C THR A 17 1.49 -19.75 8.27
N PHE A 18 2.61 -19.31 8.84
CA PHE A 18 2.71 -19.07 10.28
C PHE A 18 1.78 -17.94 10.72
N VAL A 19 1.76 -16.80 10.01
CA VAL A 19 0.88 -15.68 10.29
C VAL A 19 -0.61 -16.03 10.07
N ASP A 20 -0.93 -16.69 8.96
CA ASP A 20 -2.28 -17.08 8.59
C ASP A 20 -2.89 -18.11 9.57
N SER A 21 -2.06 -18.98 10.14
CA SER A 21 -2.48 -19.89 11.21
C SER A 21 -2.91 -19.19 12.51
N LYS A 22 -2.70 -17.87 12.62
CA LYS A 22 -2.92 -17.04 13.83
C LYS A 22 -2.01 -17.40 15.00
N ALA A 23 -1.01 -18.26 14.81
CA ALA A 23 -0.09 -18.63 15.89
C ALA A 23 0.64 -17.43 16.54
N PRO A 24 1.10 -16.40 15.79
CA PRO A 24 1.72 -15.23 16.39
C PRO A 24 0.86 -14.54 17.45
N THR A 25 -0.48 -14.51 17.30
CA THR A 25 -1.37 -13.79 18.23
C THR A 25 -1.51 -14.47 19.59
N TYR A 26 -1.01 -15.71 19.71
CA TYR A 26 -0.96 -16.45 20.97
C TYR A 26 0.43 -16.43 21.62
N LEU A 27 1.37 -15.70 21.03
CA LEU A 27 2.77 -15.63 21.45
C LEU A 27 3.16 -14.19 21.76
N SER A 28 4.14 -14.04 22.65
CA SER A 28 4.86 -12.79 22.86
C SER A 28 6.31 -13.07 23.21
N THR A 29 7.08 -12.04 23.54
CA THR A 29 8.46 -12.20 24.04
C THR A 29 8.51 -12.75 25.47
N GLN A 30 7.38 -12.77 26.20
CA GLN A 30 7.31 -13.17 27.61
C GLN A 30 6.38 -14.38 27.87
N ASP A 31 5.35 -14.57 27.03
CA ASP A 31 4.42 -15.70 27.12
C ASP A 31 4.59 -16.60 25.88
N GLY A 32 5.21 -17.75 26.11
CA GLY A 32 5.44 -18.77 25.09
C GLY A 32 4.52 -19.97 25.25
N LYS A 33 4.33 -20.72 24.17
CA LYS A 33 3.44 -21.89 24.09
C LYS A 33 4.20 -23.09 23.53
N THR A 34 3.83 -24.29 23.99
CA THR A 34 4.34 -25.53 23.37
C THR A 34 3.74 -25.73 21.98
N ALA A 35 4.35 -26.60 21.17
CA ALA A 35 3.81 -26.94 19.86
C ALA A 35 2.37 -27.50 19.93
N GLU A 36 2.06 -28.31 20.94
CA GLU A 36 0.73 -28.89 21.16
C GLU A 36 -0.30 -27.81 21.49
N GLN A 37 0.08 -26.85 22.34
CA GLN A 37 -0.79 -25.74 22.72
C GLN A 37 -1.12 -24.87 21.50
N LEU A 38 -0.11 -24.48 20.71
CA LEU A 38 -0.32 -23.69 19.50
C LEU A 38 -1.12 -24.46 18.46
N ALA A 39 -0.78 -25.72 18.19
CA ALA A 39 -1.49 -26.52 17.21
C ALA A 39 -2.98 -26.68 17.57
N LYS A 40 -3.30 -26.83 18.87
CA LYS A 40 -4.68 -26.83 19.35
C LYS A 40 -5.38 -25.48 19.17
N LEU A 41 -4.72 -24.37 19.51
CA LEU A 41 -5.27 -23.01 19.37
C LEU A 41 -5.49 -22.60 17.91
N CYS A 42 -4.65 -23.10 17.01
CA CYS A 42 -4.68 -22.84 15.57
C CYS A 42 -5.50 -23.87 14.78
N HIS A 43 -5.99 -24.93 15.43
CA HIS A 43 -6.72 -26.04 14.80
C HIS A 43 -5.94 -26.76 13.68
N VAL A 44 -4.65 -27.02 13.91
CA VAL A 44 -3.74 -27.67 12.95
C VAL A 44 -3.11 -28.95 13.52
N SER A 45 -2.50 -29.75 12.65
CA SER A 45 -1.76 -30.96 13.06
C SER A 45 -0.51 -30.60 13.87
N VAL A 46 -0.37 -31.17 15.06
CA VAL A 46 0.78 -30.95 15.97
C VAL A 46 2.10 -31.22 15.26
N ASP A 47 2.30 -32.43 14.73
CA ASP A 47 3.59 -32.84 14.14
C ASP A 47 3.97 -31.97 12.93
N ARG A 48 3.00 -31.65 12.07
CA ARG A 48 3.23 -30.81 10.88
C ARG A 48 3.52 -29.37 11.29
N PHE A 49 2.80 -28.86 12.26
CA PHE A 49 2.97 -27.49 12.73
C PHE A 49 4.28 -27.32 13.49
N HIS A 50 4.70 -28.31 14.27
CA HIS A 50 5.99 -28.31 14.94
C HIS A 50 7.16 -28.19 13.94
N ARG A 51 7.07 -28.82 12.75
CA ARG A 51 8.06 -28.63 11.67
C ARG A 51 8.09 -27.17 11.17
N LEU A 52 6.93 -26.52 11.05
CA LEU A 52 6.85 -25.11 10.68
C LEU A 52 7.45 -24.22 11.78
N LEU A 53 7.12 -24.45 13.05
CA LEU A 53 7.67 -23.70 14.20
C LEU A 53 9.19 -23.84 14.27
N ASN A 54 9.72 -25.04 14.06
CA ASN A 54 11.16 -25.28 13.98
C ASN A 54 11.82 -24.50 12.84
N TYR A 55 11.14 -24.37 11.70
CA TYR A 55 11.64 -23.57 10.60
C TYR A 55 11.59 -22.06 10.91
N MET A 56 10.50 -21.57 11.50
CA MET A 56 10.39 -20.18 11.98
C MET A 56 11.48 -19.83 13.00
N ARG A 57 11.81 -20.77 13.90
CA ARG A 57 12.95 -20.67 14.82
C ARG A 57 14.28 -20.54 14.06
N SER A 58 14.51 -21.38 13.05
CA SER A 58 15.74 -21.30 12.23
C SER A 58 15.87 -19.98 11.44
N LEU A 59 14.75 -19.33 11.14
CA LEU A 59 14.69 -18.04 10.46
C LEU A 59 14.79 -16.85 11.44
N GLY A 60 14.86 -17.11 12.77
CA GLY A 60 14.92 -16.06 13.78
C GLY A 60 13.59 -15.36 14.06
N VAL A 61 12.47 -15.92 13.60
CA VAL A 61 11.12 -15.41 13.93
C VAL A 61 10.72 -15.85 15.34
N LEU A 62 11.15 -17.06 15.74
CA LEU A 62 10.86 -17.65 17.03
C LEU A 62 12.13 -17.96 17.82
N LEU A 63 12.00 -17.91 19.14
CA LEU A 63 12.93 -18.50 20.10
C LEU A 63 12.27 -19.71 20.75
N GLU A 64 13.08 -20.68 21.15
CA GLU A 64 12.63 -21.85 21.89
C GLU A 64 13.34 -21.91 23.25
N LYS A 65 12.56 -22.03 24.32
CA LYS A 65 13.05 -22.16 25.68
C LYS A 65 12.07 -23.01 26.50
N ASP A 66 12.59 -24.01 27.22
CA ASP A 66 11.79 -24.91 28.07
C ASP A 66 10.59 -25.53 27.30
N ASP A 67 10.85 -26.06 26.10
CA ASP A 67 9.87 -26.66 25.16
C ASP A 67 8.73 -25.73 24.70
N LYS A 68 8.92 -24.42 24.85
CA LYS A 68 7.98 -23.39 24.40
C LYS A 68 8.59 -22.49 23.35
N PHE A 69 7.77 -22.11 22.39
CA PHE A 69 8.09 -21.12 21.38
C PHE A 69 7.65 -19.73 21.83
N TYR A 70 8.48 -18.72 21.56
CA TYR A 70 8.26 -17.30 21.84
C TYR A 70 8.55 -16.50 20.58
N LEU A 71 7.92 -15.34 20.38
CA LEU A 71 8.37 -14.41 19.35
C LEU A 71 9.71 -13.79 19.75
N THR A 72 10.61 -13.60 18.78
CA THR A 72 11.80 -12.76 19.00
C THR A 72 11.40 -11.31 19.22
N GLU A 73 12.31 -10.51 19.80
CA GLU A 73 12.11 -9.06 19.93
C GLU A 73 11.91 -8.39 18.56
N GLN A 74 12.62 -8.81 17.51
CA GLN A 74 12.45 -8.26 16.17
C GLN A 74 11.10 -8.60 15.53
N CYS A 75 10.47 -9.71 15.93
CA CYS A 75 9.20 -10.18 15.38
C CYS A 75 8.02 -10.02 16.34
N SER A 76 8.18 -9.26 17.43
CA SER A 76 7.14 -9.13 18.46
C SER A 76 5.86 -8.47 17.93
N SER A 77 5.96 -7.63 16.90
CA SER A 77 4.80 -6.97 16.27
C SER A 77 3.84 -7.97 15.58
N LEU A 78 4.30 -9.19 15.27
CA LEU A 78 3.43 -10.23 14.70
C LEU A 78 2.34 -10.68 15.69
N SER A 79 2.50 -10.41 17.00
CA SER A 79 1.46 -10.68 17.99
C SER A 79 0.20 -9.81 17.81
N ASP A 80 0.34 -8.63 17.20
CA ASP A 80 -0.78 -7.80 16.80
C ASP A 80 -1.22 -8.15 15.36
N PRO A 81 -2.45 -8.67 15.16
CA PRO A 81 -2.96 -8.99 13.83
C PRO A 81 -3.12 -7.78 12.90
N ASN A 82 -3.04 -6.55 13.45
CA ASN A 82 -3.17 -5.27 12.75
C ASN A 82 -1.86 -4.47 12.74
N SER A 83 -0.73 -5.07 13.10
CA SER A 83 0.58 -4.43 12.91
C SER A 83 0.89 -4.26 11.42
N LEU A 84 1.79 -3.33 11.11
CA LEU A 84 2.24 -3.11 9.73
C LEU A 84 2.79 -4.40 9.13
N GLU A 85 3.67 -5.10 9.88
CA GLU A 85 4.33 -6.31 9.41
C GLU A 85 3.32 -7.44 9.17
N THR A 86 2.34 -7.62 10.06
CA THR A 86 1.30 -8.65 9.87
C THR A 86 0.42 -8.35 8.66
N LEU A 87 -0.03 -7.10 8.49
CA LEU A 87 -0.85 -6.69 7.35
C LEU A 87 -0.08 -6.80 6.03
N HIS A 88 1.20 -6.42 6.03
CA HIS A 88 2.07 -6.55 4.86
C HIS A 88 2.24 -8.02 4.47
N ILE A 89 2.53 -8.92 5.41
CA ILE A 89 2.63 -10.37 5.16
C ILE A 89 1.32 -10.92 4.59
N LYS A 90 0.18 -10.56 5.20
CA LYS A 90 -1.14 -11.05 4.78
C LYS A 90 -1.53 -10.58 3.38
N PHE A 91 -1.18 -9.35 3.01
CA PHE A 91 -1.51 -8.80 1.69
C PHE A 91 -0.51 -9.27 0.62
N GLU A 92 0.79 -9.05 0.84
CA GLU A 92 1.85 -9.36 -0.13
C GLU A 92 1.85 -10.84 -0.53
N LEU A 93 1.69 -11.71 0.46
CA LEU A 93 1.77 -13.16 0.29
C LEU A 93 0.39 -13.83 0.21
N ASP A 94 -0.68 -13.04 0.08
CA ASP A 94 -2.01 -13.59 -0.23
C ASP A 94 -1.93 -14.41 -1.51
N SER A 95 -2.66 -15.52 -1.54
CA SER A 95 -2.71 -16.41 -2.70
C SER A 95 -3.09 -15.69 -4.00
N ILE A 96 -3.90 -14.62 -3.91
CA ILE A 96 -4.31 -13.81 -5.06
C ILE A 96 -3.10 -13.09 -5.67
N ASN A 97 -2.37 -12.34 -4.86
CA ASN A 97 -1.18 -11.60 -5.30
C ASN A 97 -0.06 -12.58 -5.71
N TRP A 98 0.13 -13.65 -4.96
CA TRP A 98 1.13 -14.68 -5.24
C TRP A 98 0.90 -15.35 -6.59
N ASN A 99 -0.34 -15.73 -6.91
CA ASN A 99 -0.65 -16.46 -8.14
C ASN A 99 -0.49 -15.59 -9.39
N SER A 100 -0.62 -14.26 -9.28
CA SER A 100 -0.36 -13.32 -10.39
C SER A 100 1.05 -13.47 -10.94
N TRP A 101 2.05 -13.69 -10.08
CA TRP A 101 3.44 -13.90 -10.52
C TRP A 101 3.62 -15.08 -11.49
N THR A 102 2.75 -16.08 -11.44
CA THR A 102 2.80 -17.23 -12.35
C THR A 102 2.46 -16.86 -13.79
N LYS A 103 1.83 -15.69 -14.02
CA LYS A 103 1.48 -15.17 -15.33
C LYS A 103 2.42 -14.09 -15.83
N TYR A 104 3.41 -13.69 -15.03
CA TYR A 104 4.28 -12.56 -15.37
C TYR A 104 5.07 -12.77 -16.68
N SER A 105 5.57 -13.98 -16.93
CA SER A 105 6.20 -14.29 -18.22
C SER A 105 5.27 -14.11 -19.42
N THR A 106 3.95 -14.32 -19.23
CA THR A 106 2.93 -14.14 -20.27
C THR A 106 2.52 -12.67 -20.43
N SER A 107 2.53 -11.88 -19.34
CA SER A 107 2.22 -10.43 -19.43
C SER A 107 3.29 -9.65 -20.18
N LEU A 108 4.54 -10.13 -20.16
CA LEU A 108 5.67 -9.51 -20.88
C LEU A 108 5.59 -9.60 -22.41
N ASN A 109 4.62 -10.31 -22.98
CA ASN A 109 4.45 -10.36 -24.43
C ASN A 109 3.94 -9.01 -24.94
N GLU A 110 4.60 -8.40 -25.93
CA GLU A 110 4.22 -7.10 -26.50
C GLU A 110 2.78 -7.06 -27.06
N GLU A 111 2.22 -8.20 -27.47
CA GLU A 111 0.83 -8.30 -27.93
C GLU A 111 -0.18 -8.24 -26.77
N ASN A 112 0.30 -8.29 -25.52
CA ASN A 112 -0.51 -8.28 -24.32
C ASN A 112 -0.43 -6.92 -23.63
N ASN A 113 -1.59 -6.33 -23.39
CA ASN A 113 -1.74 -5.04 -22.73
C ASN A 113 -2.37 -5.18 -21.33
N LYS A 114 -2.22 -6.36 -20.70
CA LYS A 114 -2.80 -6.71 -19.41
C LYS A 114 -1.74 -7.06 -18.39
N SER A 115 -1.97 -6.69 -17.13
CA SER A 115 -1.11 -7.12 -16.02
C SER A 115 -1.14 -8.64 -15.84
N ALA A 116 -0.15 -9.18 -15.15
CA ALA A 116 -0.14 -10.60 -14.80
C ALA A 116 -1.36 -10.98 -13.94
N PHE A 117 -1.78 -10.08 -13.06
CA PHE A 117 -3.03 -10.20 -12.31
C PHE A 117 -4.25 -10.28 -13.23
N GLU A 118 -4.38 -9.36 -14.18
CA GLU A 118 -5.52 -9.30 -15.11
C GLU A 118 -5.61 -10.56 -15.99
N ILE A 119 -4.48 -11.12 -16.41
CA ILE A 119 -4.45 -12.39 -17.15
C ILE A 119 -4.95 -13.54 -16.26
N ASN A 120 -4.60 -13.52 -14.98
CA ASN A 120 -4.93 -14.61 -14.06
C ASN A 120 -6.40 -14.57 -13.63
N TYR A 121 -6.96 -13.38 -13.41
CA TYR A 121 -8.29 -13.17 -12.84
C TYR A 121 -9.34 -12.64 -13.84
N ASN A 122 -8.93 -12.29 -15.05
CA ASN A 122 -9.78 -11.72 -16.12
C ASN A 122 -10.42 -10.37 -15.76
N GLU A 123 -9.82 -9.61 -14.85
CA GLU A 123 -10.33 -8.34 -14.34
C GLU A 123 -9.18 -7.51 -13.76
N THR A 124 -9.32 -6.19 -13.72
CA THR A 124 -8.32 -5.30 -13.11
C THR A 124 -8.25 -5.51 -11.60
N PHE A 125 -7.12 -5.16 -10.98
CA PHE A 125 -6.91 -5.36 -9.54
C PHE A 125 -7.97 -4.66 -8.67
N PHE A 126 -8.28 -3.38 -8.96
CA PHE A 126 -9.22 -2.62 -8.14
C PHE A 126 -10.67 -3.05 -8.34
N ASP A 127 -11.07 -3.39 -9.56
CA ASP A 127 -12.39 -3.98 -9.82
C ASP A 127 -12.52 -5.32 -9.08
N TYR A 128 -11.45 -6.16 -9.11
CA TYR A 128 -11.42 -7.41 -8.38
C TYR A 128 -11.55 -7.22 -6.86
N LEU A 129 -10.85 -6.24 -6.28
CA LEU A 129 -10.98 -5.90 -4.85
C LEU A 129 -12.39 -5.40 -4.48
N GLY A 130 -13.09 -4.77 -5.42
CA GLY A 130 -14.43 -4.20 -5.21
C GLY A 130 -15.52 -5.25 -4.98
N HIS A 131 -15.29 -6.52 -5.30
CA HIS A 131 -16.30 -7.56 -5.10
C HIS A 131 -16.46 -7.97 -3.63
N GLU A 132 -17.71 -8.21 -3.21
CA GLU A 132 -18.06 -8.60 -1.84
C GLU A 132 -17.34 -9.90 -1.39
N GLN A 133 -17.16 -10.88 -2.27
CA GLN A 133 -16.43 -12.11 -1.94
C GLN A 133 -14.94 -11.86 -1.60
N ASN A 134 -14.38 -10.73 -2.03
CA ASN A 134 -12.98 -10.35 -1.82
C ASN A 134 -12.82 -9.35 -0.67
N LYS A 135 -13.87 -9.14 0.14
CA LYS A 135 -13.88 -8.18 1.23
C LYS A 135 -12.71 -8.33 2.21
N ILE A 136 -12.29 -9.56 2.54
CA ILE A 136 -11.15 -9.79 3.44
C ILE A 136 -9.84 -9.25 2.84
N LEU A 137 -9.62 -9.47 1.53
CA LEU A 137 -8.44 -8.97 0.83
C LEU A 137 -8.47 -7.43 0.74
N LYS A 138 -9.64 -6.86 0.41
CA LYS A 138 -9.85 -5.40 0.42
C LYS A 138 -9.61 -4.79 1.80
N ASP A 139 -10.17 -5.37 2.86
CA ASP A 139 -9.99 -4.89 4.23
C ASP A 139 -8.50 -4.95 4.64
N ASN A 140 -7.77 -6.01 4.26
CA ASN A 140 -6.32 -6.09 4.49
C ASN A 140 -5.55 -5.01 3.72
N PHE A 141 -5.88 -4.80 2.44
CA PHE A 141 -5.29 -3.76 1.60
C PHE A 141 -5.52 -2.37 2.19
N ASP A 142 -6.77 -2.00 2.50
CA ASP A 142 -7.12 -0.68 2.99
C ASP A 142 -6.48 -0.40 4.37
N ASN A 143 -6.44 -1.41 5.24
CA ASN A 143 -5.78 -1.31 6.55
C ASN A 143 -4.26 -1.16 6.40
N LEU A 144 -3.64 -1.90 5.47
CA LEU A 144 -2.22 -1.76 5.17
C LEU A 144 -1.90 -0.37 4.64
N MET A 145 -2.65 0.12 3.65
CA MET A 145 -2.48 1.48 3.09
C MET A 145 -2.66 2.57 4.14
N SER A 146 -3.61 2.38 5.06
CA SER A 146 -3.81 3.28 6.20
C SER A 146 -2.60 3.28 7.14
N LYS A 147 -2.05 2.10 7.48
CA LYS A 147 -0.86 1.98 8.35
C LYS A 147 0.39 2.58 7.71
N VAL A 148 0.63 2.29 6.44
CA VAL A 148 1.74 2.87 5.65
C VAL A 148 1.64 4.39 5.65
N THR A 149 0.44 4.93 5.42
CA THR A 149 0.19 6.38 5.45
C THR A 149 0.43 6.98 6.83
N ASN A 150 -0.11 6.36 7.89
CA ASN A 150 0.05 6.83 9.26
C ASN A 150 1.50 6.95 9.73
N ILE A 151 2.39 6.09 9.24
CA ILE A 151 3.83 6.16 9.57
C ILE A 151 4.50 7.37 8.94
N MET A 152 4.07 7.77 7.73
CA MET A 152 4.65 8.89 6.99
C MET A 152 3.96 10.24 7.29
N ASN A 153 2.78 10.20 7.90
CA ASN A 153 1.91 11.35 8.13
C ASN A 153 2.63 12.55 8.77
N GLU A 154 3.45 12.36 9.81
CA GLU A 154 4.18 13.46 10.44
C GLU A 154 5.14 14.17 9.48
N ASP A 155 5.77 13.42 8.57
CA ASP A 155 6.73 13.99 7.64
C ASP A 155 6.04 14.61 6.43
N ILE A 156 4.99 13.97 5.93
CA ILE A 156 4.12 14.52 4.88
C ILE A 156 3.59 15.90 5.30
N ILE A 157 3.02 16.02 6.51
CA ILE A 157 2.40 17.27 6.98
C ILE A 157 3.39 18.45 7.05
N LYS A 158 4.68 18.20 7.32
CA LYS A 158 5.71 19.26 7.31
C LYS A 158 5.92 19.87 5.93
N HIS A 159 5.71 19.07 4.88
CA HIS A 159 5.97 19.43 3.48
C HIS A 159 4.72 19.80 2.70
N ILE A 160 3.55 19.78 3.35
CA ILE A 160 2.30 20.27 2.80
C ILE A 160 1.89 21.55 3.55
N PRO A 161 2.21 22.76 3.04
CA PRO A 161 1.90 24.00 3.71
C PRO A 161 0.40 24.35 3.61
N LEU A 162 -0.39 23.96 4.61
CA LEU A 162 -1.85 24.15 4.62
C LEU A 162 -2.35 25.32 5.52
N HIS A 163 -1.47 26.22 5.96
CA HIS A 163 -1.79 27.25 6.96
C HIS A 163 -2.72 28.38 6.46
N ASN A 164 -2.80 28.61 5.14
CA ASN A 164 -3.62 29.65 4.51
C ASN A 164 -4.66 29.11 3.54
N ILE A 165 -4.99 27.82 3.65
CA ILE A 165 -6.02 27.20 2.81
C ILE A 165 -7.25 26.87 3.65
N SER A 166 -8.41 26.86 3.01
CA SER A 166 -9.69 26.60 3.67
C SER A 166 -10.19 25.17 3.42
N SER A 167 -9.66 24.48 2.41
CA SER A 167 -10.19 23.20 1.97
C SER A 167 -9.16 22.30 1.27
N VAL A 168 -9.21 21.02 1.60
CA VAL A 168 -8.39 19.96 0.98
C VAL A 168 -9.26 18.78 0.58
N ILE A 169 -8.94 18.16 -0.54
CA ILE A 169 -9.49 16.87 -0.95
C ILE A 169 -8.35 15.86 -1.18
N ASP A 170 -8.47 14.69 -0.56
CA ASP A 170 -7.59 13.54 -0.74
C ASP A 170 -8.22 12.59 -1.78
N VAL A 171 -7.64 12.53 -2.98
CA VAL A 171 -8.16 11.79 -4.13
C VAL A 171 -7.48 10.42 -4.19
N GLY A 172 -8.28 9.35 -4.16
CA GLY A 172 -7.78 7.99 -3.91
C GLY A 172 -7.31 7.81 -2.46
N GLY A 173 -7.94 8.50 -1.51
CA GLY A 173 -7.49 8.57 -0.11
C GLY A 173 -7.89 7.36 0.77
N GLY A 174 -8.58 6.35 0.22
CA GLY A 174 -8.98 5.13 0.89
C GLY A 174 -9.82 5.40 2.16
N HIS A 175 -9.37 4.90 3.31
CA HIS A 175 -10.01 5.17 4.61
C HIS A 175 -9.74 6.57 5.18
N GLY A 176 -9.08 7.47 4.43
CA GLY A 176 -8.88 8.86 4.83
C GLY A 176 -7.79 9.08 5.86
N ALA A 177 -6.79 8.18 5.95
CA ALA A 177 -5.71 8.26 6.93
C ALA A 177 -4.91 9.58 6.83
N LEU A 178 -4.64 10.06 5.61
CA LEU A 178 -3.98 11.35 5.39
C LEU A 178 -4.92 12.51 5.73
N ALA A 179 -6.16 12.49 5.23
CA ALA A 179 -7.17 13.51 5.54
C ALA A 179 -7.42 13.67 7.05
N LYS A 180 -7.43 12.57 7.81
CA LYS A 180 -7.54 12.58 9.27
C LYS A 180 -6.38 13.31 9.93
N ARG A 181 -5.14 13.00 9.52
CA ARG A 181 -3.96 13.71 10.04
C ARG A 181 -3.98 15.20 9.69
N ILE A 182 -4.39 15.54 8.47
CA ILE A 182 -4.55 16.94 8.05
C ILE A 182 -5.58 17.63 8.95
N LYS A 183 -6.73 17.00 9.18
CA LYS A 183 -7.81 17.56 10.02
C LYS A 183 -7.35 17.78 11.47
N GLU A 184 -6.58 16.84 12.03
CA GLU A 184 -5.99 16.97 13.37
C GLU A 184 -4.99 18.13 13.46
N SER A 185 -4.18 18.31 12.41
CA SER A 185 -3.14 19.35 12.36
C SER A 185 -3.70 20.74 12.04
N TYR A 186 -4.81 20.79 11.30
CA TYR A 186 -5.48 22.02 10.85
C TYR A 186 -6.99 21.94 11.12
N PRO A 187 -7.46 22.09 12.37
CA PRO A 187 -8.86 21.79 12.74
C PRO A 187 -9.94 22.55 11.96
N ASN A 188 -9.61 23.75 11.49
CA ASN A 188 -10.54 24.62 10.76
C ASN A 188 -10.64 24.31 9.25
N ILE A 189 -9.74 23.47 8.71
CA ILE A 189 -9.77 23.12 7.29
C ILE A 189 -10.96 22.20 6.99
N ARG A 190 -11.63 22.40 5.87
CA ARG A 190 -12.60 21.44 5.34
C ARG A 190 -11.84 20.31 4.64
N CYS A 191 -11.97 19.09 5.14
CA CYS A 191 -11.36 17.91 4.52
C CYS A 191 -12.41 17.08 3.79
N ALA A 192 -12.07 16.64 2.59
CA ALA A 192 -12.80 15.60 1.89
C ALA A 192 -11.86 14.46 1.47
N VAL A 193 -12.42 13.27 1.30
CA VAL A 193 -11.77 12.11 0.71
C VAL A 193 -12.65 11.63 -0.43
N MET A 194 -12.06 11.42 -1.60
CA MET A 194 -12.71 10.81 -2.74
C MET A 194 -12.07 9.45 -2.99
N ASP A 195 -12.91 8.42 -3.07
CA ASP A 195 -12.50 7.06 -3.42
C ASP A 195 -13.72 6.28 -3.95
N GLN A 196 -13.57 4.99 -4.22
CA GLN A 196 -14.66 4.10 -4.59
C GLN A 196 -15.33 3.54 -3.32
N TYR A 197 -16.52 4.05 -3.00
CA TYR A 197 -17.33 3.61 -1.86
C TYR A 197 -18.71 3.10 -2.31
N ASP A 198 -19.37 2.33 -1.43
CA ASP A 198 -20.74 1.83 -1.63
C ASP A 198 -21.84 2.86 -1.26
N PHE A 199 -21.45 4.01 -0.71
CA PHE A 199 -22.32 5.15 -0.38
C PHE A 199 -22.00 6.37 -1.24
N ILE A 200 -22.98 7.22 -1.57
CA ILE A 200 -22.74 8.42 -2.39
C ILE A 200 -21.86 9.43 -1.66
N LYS A 201 -22.19 9.74 -0.41
CA LYS A 201 -21.51 10.73 0.42
C LYS A 201 -21.77 10.45 1.90
N GLN A 202 -20.74 10.57 2.74
CA GLN A 202 -20.84 10.40 4.19
C GLN A 202 -19.94 11.41 4.91
N GLU A 203 -20.36 11.90 6.08
CA GLU A 203 -19.50 12.70 6.97
C GLU A 203 -19.10 11.88 8.20
N SER A 204 -17.81 11.89 8.53
CA SER A 204 -17.27 11.21 9.72
C SER A 204 -16.05 11.97 10.23
N GLU A 205 -15.94 12.17 11.55
CA GLU A 205 -14.82 12.87 12.20
C GLU A 205 -14.49 14.26 11.61
N GLY A 206 -15.50 14.95 11.05
CA GLY A 206 -15.32 16.26 10.40
C GLY A 206 -14.68 16.20 9.01
N ILE A 207 -14.69 15.01 8.39
CA ILE A 207 -14.22 14.71 7.03
C ILE A 207 -15.42 14.27 6.19
N THR A 208 -15.47 14.75 4.95
CA THR A 208 -16.48 14.34 3.96
C THR A 208 -15.93 13.25 3.05
N PHE A 209 -16.50 12.06 3.09
CA PHE A 209 -16.20 10.95 2.17
C PHE A 209 -17.15 11.01 0.97
N ILE A 210 -16.59 10.91 -0.24
CA ILE A 210 -17.30 11.08 -1.51
C ILE A 210 -17.00 9.85 -2.37
N ASN A 211 -18.04 9.11 -2.77
CA ASN A 211 -17.85 8.09 -3.79
C ASN A 211 -17.65 8.73 -5.16
N GLY A 212 -16.61 8.32 -5.86
CA GLY A 212 -16.39 8.75 -7.23
C GLY A 212 -15.20 8.07 -7.89
N ASP A 213 -15.16 8.24 -9.20
CA ASP A 213 -14.07 7.78 -10.05
C ASP A 213 -13.25 8.97 -10.55
N PHE A 214 -11.97 9.01 -10.18
CA PHE A 214 -11.06 10.09 -10.57
C PHE A 214 -10.69 10.07 -12.05
N PHE A 215 -10.97 8.99 -12.79
CA PHE A 215 -10.90 8.99 -14.25
C PHE A 215 -12.09 9.71 -14.89
N SER A 216 -13.22 9.75 -14.19
CA SER A 216 -14.43 10.41 -14.65
C SER A 216 -14.43 11.90 -14.30
N ALA A 217 -14.35 12.25 -13.02
CA ALA A 217 -14.33 13.65 -12.57
C ALA A 217 -13.80 13.78 -11.14
N ILE A 218 -13.03 14.83 -10.87
CA ILE A 218 -12.57 15.18 -9.52
C ILE A 218 -13.33 16.44 -9.04
N PRO A 219 -13.88 16.47 -7.81
CA PRO A 219 -14.59 17.62 -7.28
C PRO A 219 -13.78 18.93 -7.32
N SER A 220 -14.35 19.96 -7.93
CA SER A 220 -13.79 21.33 -7.94
C SER A 220 -14.00 22.07 -6.61
N GLY A 221 -13.30 23.19 -6.44
CA GLY A 221 -13.54 24.14 -5.33
C GLY A 221 -12.76 23.83 -4.05
N TYR A 222 -11.67 23.07 -4.17
CA TYR A 222 -10.71 22.85 -3.10
C TYR A 222 -9.43 23.64 -3.35
N ASP A 223 -8.83 24.16 -2.28
CA ASP A 223 -7.58 24.92 -2.35
C ASP A 223 -6.37 23.98 -2.50
N ALA A 224 -6.45 22.77 -1.93
CA ALA A 224 -5.44 21.74 -2.07
C ALA A 224 -6.05 20.39 -2.51
N TYR A 225 -5.34 19.71 -3.40
CA TYR A 225 -5.61 18.36 -3.83
C TYR A 225 -4.45 17.48 -3.38
N CYS A 226 -4.72 16.34 -2.76
CA CYS A 226 -3.71 15.37 -2.37
C CYS A 226 -3.94 14.07 -3.13
N MET A 227 -2.86 13.41 -3.54
CA MET A 227 -2.89 12.06 -4.09
C MET A 227 -1.70 11.30 -3.54
N LYS A 228 -1.93 10.26 -2.75
CA LYS A 228 -0.86 9.46 -2.17
C LYS A 228 -0.89 8.03 -2.68
N ASN A 229 0.23 7.53 -3.20
CA ASN A 229 0.33 6.17 -3.76
C ASN A 229 -0.80 5.87 -4.77
N VAL A 230 -1.06 6.82 -5.67
CA VAL A 230 -2.10 6.69 -6.69
C VAL A 230 -1.49 6.61 -8.07
N LEU A 231 -0.58 7.54 -8.43
CA LEU A 231 -0.10 7.63 -9.81
C LEU A 231 0.77 6.44 -10.20
N HIS A 232 1.53 5.88 -9.26
CA HIS A 232 2.31 4.66 -9.51
C HIS A 232 1.47 3.40 -9.82
N ASN A 233 0.17 3.42 -9.53
CA ASN A 233 -0.74 2.29 -9.83
C ASN A 233 -1.13 2.22 -11.30
N TRP A 234 -0.75 3.19 -12.13
CA TRP A 234 -1.31 3.36 -13.47
C TRP A 234 -0.23 3.56 -14.53
N PRO A 235 -0.47 3.13 -15.79
CA PRO A 235 0.41 3.43 -16.90
C PRO A 235 0.34 4.93 -17.27
N ASP A 236 1.32 5.40 -18.03
CA ASP A 236 1.54 6.83 -18.33
C ASP A 236 0.33 7.54 -18.96
N GLU A 237 -0.38 6.87 -19.87
CA GLU A 237 -1.59 7.41 -20.49
C GLU A 237 -2.68 7.68 -19.44
N ARG A 238 -2.88 6.74 -18.53
CA ARG A 238 -3.88 6.84 -17.45
C ARG A 238 -3.46 7.86 -16.39
N VAL A 239 -2.18 7.95 -16.06
CA VAL A 239 -1.66 9.04 -15.19
C VAL A 239 -1.92 10.41 -15.80
N THR A 240 -1.70 10.56 -17.11
CA THR A 240 -1.97 11.82 -17.82
C THR A 240 -3.45 12.19 -17.72
N ASP A 241 -4.37 11.23 -17.87
CA ASP A 241 -5.82 11.48 -17.75
C ASP A 241 -6.21 11.92 -16.33
N ILE A 242 -5.67 11.27 -15.30
CA ILE A 242 -5.87 11.65 -13.89
C ILE A 242 -5.38 13.09 -13.65
N LEU A 243 -4.16 13.40 -14.09
CA LEU A 243 -3.57 14.73 -13.91
C LEU A 243 -4.35 15.82 -14.67
N LYS A 244 -4.92 15.51 -15.84
CA LYS A 244 -5.82 16.43 -16.56
C LYS A 244 -7.11 16.68 -15.79
N ASN A 245 -7.68 15.66 -15.16
CA ASN A 245 -8.86 15.83 -14.32
C ASN A 245 -8.55 16.68 -13.07
N CYS A 246 -7.37 16.50 -12.46
CA CYS A 246 -6.89 17.39 -11.40
C CYS A 246 -6.78 18.83 -11.91
N HIS A 247 -6.13 19.04 -13.06
CA HIS A 247 -6.02 20.35 -13.69
C HIS A 247 -7.40 20.97 -13.96
N GLN A 248 -8.40 20.21 -14.40
CA GLN A 248 -9.75 20.74 -14.59
C GLN A 248 -10.42 21.13 -13.27
N ALA A 249 -10.24 20.35 -12.20
CA ALA A 249 -10.85 20.59 -10.90
C ALA A 249 -10.26 21.79 -10.15
N MET A 250 -8.95 22.00 -10.29
CA MET A 250 -8.18 23.06 -9.63
C MET A 250 -8.61 24.47 -10.10
N HIS A 251 -8.63 25.44 -9.20
CA HIS A 251 -8.61 26.86 -9.58
C HIS A 251 -7.15 27.35 -9.71
N LYS A 252 -6.97 28.62 -10.11
CA LYS A 252 -5.63 29.20 -10.39
C LYS A 252 -4.66 29.06 -9.22
N ASP A 253 -5.16 29.27 -8.01
CA ASP A 253 -4.36 29.25 -6.78
C ASP A 253 -4.36 27.89 -6.07
N SER A 254 -5.03 26.87 -6.64
CA SER A 254 -4.99 25.52 -6.07
C SER A 254 -3.61 24.90 -6.19
N THR A 255 -3.26 24.02 -5.26
CA THR A 255 -2.04 23.22 -5.32
C THR A 255 -2.38 21.72 -5.29
N LEU A 256 -1.74 20.95 -6.15
CA LEU A 256 -1.78 19.48 -6.12
C LEU A 256 -0.52 18.97 -5.44
N TYR A 257 -0.69 18.16 -4.40
CA TYR A 257 0.38 17.44 -3.72
C TYR A 257 0.31 15.97 -4.09
N VAL A 258 1.28 15.51 -4.86
CA VAL A 258 1.47 14.09 -5.12
C VAL A 258 2.47 13.56 -4.09
N ILE A 259 2.06 12.53 -3.35
CA ILE A 259 2.90 11.83 -2.38
C ILE A 259 3.17 10.44 -2.94
N ASP A 260 4.30 10.29 -3.61
CA ASP A 260 4.63 9.06 -4.32
C ASP A 260 6.14 8.83 -4.34
N MET A 261 6.56 7.66 -4.80
CA MET A 261 7.97 7.35 -4.98
C MET A 261 8.53 8.03 -6.24
N ILE A 262 9.80 8.41 -6.17
CA ILE A 262 10.60 8.78 -7.34
C ILE A 262 11.70 7.74 -7.46
N LYS A 263 11.77 7.10 -8.62
CA LYS A 263 12.75 6.06 -8.91
C LYS A 263 14.16 6.65 -8.85
N GLU A 264 15.02 6.03 -8.05
CA GLU A 264 16.46 6.32 -7.97
C GLU A 264 17.22 5.17 -8.64
N HIS A 265 18.24 5.48 -9.45
CA HIS A 265 19.07 4.44 -10.05
C HIS A 265 19.77 3.59 -8.97
N SER A 266 19.92 2.29 -9.23
CA SER A 266 20.79 1.34 -8.48
C SER A 266 20.30 0.79 -7.13
N ASN A 267 18.98 0.66 -6.91
CA ASN A 267 18.44 -0.05 -5.75
C ASN A 267 17.63 -1.29 -6.16
N ALA A 268 18.14 -2.49 -5.90
CA ALA A 268 17.48 -3.76 -6.23
C ALA A 268 16.11 -3.94 -5.55
N GLU A 269 15.91 -3.36 -4.37
CA GLU A 269 14.61 -3.39 -3.67
C GLU A 269 13.58 -2.53 -4.40
N ALA A 270 13.98 -1.33 -4.85
CA ALA A 270 13.12 -0.45 -5.63
C ALA A 270 12.76 -1.07 -7.00
N GLU A 271 13.72 -1.72 -7.68
CA GLU A 271 13.44 -2.44 -8.93
C GLU A 271 12.49 -3.64 -8.70
N SER A 272 12.63 -4.34 -7.58
CA SER A 272 11.71 -5.43 -7.22
C SER A 272 10.30 -4.92 -6.93
N PHE A 273 10.17 -3.74 -6.32
CA PHE A 273 8.87 -3.13 -6.05
C PHE A 273 8.22 -2.61 -7.34
N ASP A 274 8.97 -1.97 -8.22
CA ASP A 274 8.51 -1.56 -9.55
C ASP A 274 7.97 -2.76 -10.36
N LEU A 275 8.68 -3.89 -10.31
CA LEU A 275 8.22 -5.15 -10.90
C LEU A 275 6.88 -5.63 -10.32
N TYR A 276 6.69 -5.49 -9.01
CA TYR A 276 5.45 -5.83 -8.33
C TYR A 276 4.28 -4.94 -8.78
N MET A 277 4.54 -3.64 -8.99
CA MET A 277 3.54 -2.71 -9.55
C MET A 277 3.12 -3.10 -10.97
N ASP A 278 4.05 -3.52 -11.82
CA ASP A 278 3.74 -4.00 -13.17
C ASP A 278 2.91 -5.30 -13.15
N VAL A 279 3.33 -6.28 -12.32
CA VAL A 279 2.66 -7.58 -12.14
C VAL A 279 1.19 -7.42 -11.76
N LEU A 280 0.88 -6.50 -10.83
CA LEU A 280 -0.48 -6.33 -10.34
C LEU A 280 -1.30 -5.33 -11.18
N LEU A 281 -0.69 -4.24 -11.63
CA LEU A 281 -1.43 -3.03 -12.01
C LEU A 281 -1.09 -2.48 -13.40
N LEU A 282 -0.06 -2.99 -14.08
CA LEU A 282 0.63 -2.25 -15.18
C LEU A 282 1.09 -0.85 -14.74
N GLY A 283 1.24 -0.69 -13.42
CA GLY A 283 1.78 0.50 -12.81
C GLY A 283 3.30 0.52 -12.92
N LYS A 284 3.91 1.66 -12.63
CA LYS A 284 5.36 1.78 -12.55
C LYS A 284 5.78 2.92 -11.65
N GLU A 285 6.96 2.74 -11.06
CA GLU A 285 7.74 3.77 -10.44
C GLU A 285 8.44 4.61 -11.49
N ARG A 286 8.40 5.93 -11.33
CA ARG A 286 8.86 6.88 -12.34
C ARG A 286 10.09 7.63 -11.91
N TYR A 287 11.01 7.84 -12.84
CA TYR A 287 12.04 8.84 -12.65
C TYR A 287 11.41 10.23 -12.65
N GLN A 288 12.08 11.18 -11.97
CA GLN A 288 11.59 12.57 -11.88
C GLN A 288 11.28 13.16 -13.27
N PHE A 289 12.16 12.95 -14.26
CA PHE A 289 11.97 13.50 -15.61
C PHE A 289 10.76 12.91 -16.34
N GLU A 290 10.40 11.65 -16.06
CA GLU A 290 9.19 11.02 -16.63
C GLU A 290 7.95 11.65 -16.01
N LEU A 291 7.93 11.81 -14.68
CA LEU A 291 6.82 12.46 -13.98
C LEU A 291 6.66 13.92 -14.43
N GLU A 292 7.74 14.68 -14.55
CA GLU A 292 7.74 16.06 -15.07
C GLU A 292 7.11 16.14 -16.47
N ALA A 293 7.40 15.18 -17.35
CA ALA A 293 6.82 15.12 -18.69
C ALA A 293 5.29 14.91 -18.65
N LEU A 294 4.81 13.99 -17.81
CA LEU A 294 3.37 13.69 -17.65
C LEU A 294 2.62 14.88 -17.04
N VAL A 295 3.19 15.49 -16.00
CA VAL A 295 2.64 16.70 -15.34
C VAL A 295 2.54 17.84 -16.36
N LYS A 296 3.58 18.06 -17.17
CA LYS A 296 3.58 19.07 -18.23
C LYS A 296 2.53 18.77 -19.31
N GLN A 297 2.37 17.51 -19.72
CA GLN A 297 1.37 17.10 -20.70
C GLN A 297 -0.07 17.35 -20.22
N ALA A 298 -0.29 17.31 -18.90
CA ALA A 298 -1.56 17.65 -18.27
C ALA A 298 -1.80 19.16 -18.08
N GLY A 299 -0.86 20.02 -18.50
CA GLY A 299 -0.95 21.48 -18.33
C GLY A 299 -0.62 21.94 -16.91
N LEU A 300 0.20 21.17 -16.20
CA LEU A 300 0.64 21.47 -14.83
C LEU A 300 2.17 21.61 -14.80
N THR A 301 2.71 22.12 -13.69
CA THR A 301 4.15 22.28 -13.47
C THR A 301 4.53 21.85 -12.05
N ILE A 302 5.58 21.03 -11.93
CA ILE A 302 6.20 20.73 -10.62
C ILE A 302 6.97 21.97 -10.16
N THR A 303 6.68 22.43 -8.95
CA THR A 303 7.29 23.63 -8.35
C THR A 303 8.27 23.31 -7.24
N ASN A 304 8.00 22.25 -6.46
CA ASN A 304 8.89 21.77 -5.40
C ASN A 304 8.82 20.24 -5.29
N ILE A 305 9.91 19.63 -4.83
CA ILE A 305 10.00 18.20 -4.50
C ILE A 305 10.70 18.08 -3.15
N TYR A 306 10.05 17.42 -2.19
CA TYR A 306 10.57 17.20 -0.85
C TYR A 306 10.70 15.70 -0.60
N LYS A 307 11.92 15.23 -0.34
CA LYS A 307 12.15 13.85 0.09
C LYS A 307 11.60 13.68 1.50
N ILE A 308 10.74 12.69 1.71
CA ILE A 308 10.20 12.36 3.03
C ILE A 308 10.85 11.09 3.59
N GLY A 309 11.11 11.12 4.90
CA GLY A 309 11.56 9.99 5.67
C GLY A 309 10.42 9.09 6.13
N GLY A 310 10.77 7.93 6.68
CA GLY A 310 9.81 7.04 7.35
C GLY A 310 9.12 6.00 6.46
N SER A 311 9.36 6.01 5.13
CA SER A 311 8.97 4.87 4.30
C SER A 311 9.65 3.60 4.80
N LYS A 312 8.86 2.56 5.06
CA LYS A 312 9.33 1.23 5.50
C LYS A 312 9.20 0.16 4.41
N THR A 313 8.72 0.54 3.23
CA THR A 313 8.38 -0.39 2.14
C THR A 313 8.75 0.24 0.80
N GLY A 314 9.43 -0.51 -0.06
CA GLY A 314 9.81 -0.05 -1.40
C GLY A 314 10.99 0.92 -1.37
N GLY A 315 10.79 2.13 -1.88
CA GLY A 315 11.85 3.13 -2.05
C GLY A 315 11.56 4.48 -1.38
N PRO A 316 12.40 5.49 -1.65
CA PRO A 316 12.23 6.83 -1.09
C PRO A 316 10.95 7.46 -1.63
N GLN A 317 10.17 8.01 -0.69
CA GLN A 317 8.92 8.70 -0.96
C GLN A 317 9.14 10.21 -0.99
N TYR A 318 8.32 10.91 -1.75
CA TYR A 318 8.44 12.35 -1.97
C TYR A 318 7.09 13.04 -1.89
N VAL A 319 7.07 14.26 -1.34
CA VAL A 319 5.96 15.21 -1.54
C VAL A 319 6.31 16.12 -2.71
N ILE A 320 5.48 16.11 -3.74
CA ILE A 320 5.69 16.79 -5.01
C ILE A 320 4.61 17.86 -5.16
N GLU A 321 5.02 19.13 -5.10
CA GLU A 321 4.13 20.28 -5.21
C GLU A 321 3.92 20.65 -6.67
N ILE A 322 2.67 20.61 -7.13
CA ILE A 322 2.26 20.81 -8.52
C ILE A 322 1.25 21.96 -8.61
N LYS A 323 1.44 22.84 -9.59
CA LYS A 323 0.54 23.99 -9.87
C LYS A 323 0.13 24.03 -11.33
N LYS A 324 -0.89 24.84 -11.62
CA LYS A 324 -1.26 25.25 -12.99
C LYS A 324 -0.23 26.19 -13.59
#